data_AF-A0A7X3VE82-F1
#
_entry.id   AF-A0A7X3VE82-F1
#
_cell.length_a   1.000
_cell.length_b   1.000
_cell.length_c   1.000
_cell.angle_alpha   90.00
_cell.angle_beta   90.00
_cell.angle_gamma   90.00
#
_symmetry.space_group_name_H-M   'P 1'
#
loop_
_entity.id
_entity.type
_entity.pdbx_description
1 polymer ?
#
loop_
_entity_poly.entity_id
_entity_poly.type
_entity_poly.pdbx_seq_one_letter_code
_entity_poly.pdbx_strand_id
1 'polypeptide(L)'
;MGDDESEIERAADLIGASSHAVALVGAGLSAESGIPTFRGAGGLWTRVGEPSMNGYEQFLRDPIRWWEHQLSPEADPARTEFREAIDRVEPNAGHYALVSMEQLGVLKMTITQNVDNLHVRAGAARLVEIHGNRTKVRCIGCEARWSREAFDYEDLPPLCPECGSLVKGDTVMFGEPIPPLVIDACFRE
;
A
#
# COMPACT_ATOMS: atom_id res chain seq x y z
N MET A 1 -14.81 -22.97 20.61
CA MET A 1 -14.09 -23.68 19.53
C MET A 1 -15.02 -24.27 18.47
N GLY A 2 -16.34 -24.39 18.66
CA GLY A 2 -17.24 -24.94 17.64
C GLY A 2 -17.81 -23.96 16.61
N ASP A 3 -17.98 -22.67 16.95
CA ASP A 3 -18.56 -21.68 16.01
C ASP A 3 -17.56 -21.25 14.92
N ASP A 4 -16.32 -20.92 15.29
CA ASP A 4 -15.32 -20.41 14.33
C ASP A 4 -14.98 -21.41 13.21
N GLU A 5 -14.86 -22.70 13.53
CA GLU A 5 -14.57 -23.75 12.54
C GLU A 5 -15.72 -23.89 11.54
N SER A 6 -16.97 -23.84 12.02
CA SER A 6 -18.15 -23.88 11.16
C SER A 6 -18.30 -22.64 10.27
N GLU A 7 -17.88 -21.46 10.74
CA GLU A 7 -17.90 -20.24 9.94
C GLU A 7 -16.78 -20.23 8.89
N ILE A 8 -15.61 -20.80 9.19
CA ILE A 8 -14.52 -20.98 8.22
C ILE A 8 -14.93 -21.95 7.11
N GLU A 9 -15.54 -23.08 7.46
CA GLU A 9 -16.07 -24.04 6.47
C GLU A 9 -17.12 -23.38 5.57
N ARG A 10 -18.05 -22.63 6.19
CA ARG A 10 -19.07 -21.88 5.44
C ARG A 10 -18.45 -20.84 4.52
N ALA A 11 -17.43 -20.11 4.95
CA ALA A 11 -16.72 -19.16 4.11
C ALA A 11 -16.01 -19.87 2.94
N ALA A 12 -15.38 -21.01 3.20
CA ALA A 12 -14.73 -21.81 2.17
C ALA A 12 -15.73 -22.30 1.10
N ASP A 13 -16.91 -22.78 1.52
CA ASP A 13 -17.97 -23.20 0.61
C ASP A 13 -18.47 -22.04 -0.28
N LEU A 14 -18.73 -20.88 0.33
CA LEU A 14 -19.18 -19.69 -0.40
C LEU A 14 -18.14 -19.19 -1.40
N ILE A 15 -16.88 -19.18 -0.99
CA ILE A 15 -15.76 -18.76 -1.85
C ILE A 15 -15.56 -19.78 -2.98
N GLY A 16 -15.58 -21.08 -2.67
CA GLY A 16 -15.42 -22.16 -3.65
C GLY A 16 -16.55 -22.24 -4.67
N ALA A 17 -17.77 -21.83 -4.29
CA ALA A 17 -18.91 -21.72 -5.21
C ALA A 17 -18.94 -20.42 -6.03
N SER A 18 -18.11 -19.43 -5.69
CA SER A 18 -18.06 -18.16 -6.40
C SER A 18 -17.39 -18.30 -7.77
N SER A 19 -17.96 -17.65 -8.79
CA SER A 19 -17.32 -17.50 -10.09
C SER A 19 -16.27 -16.37 -10.13
N HIS A 20 -16.36 -15.42 -9.19
CA HIS A 20 -15.51 -14.22 -9.15
C HIS A 20 -15.32 -13.73 -7.71
N ALA A 21 -14.40 -14.33 -6.96
CA ALA A 21 -14.07 -13.88 -5.61
C ALA A 21 -13.00 -12.78 -5.64
N VAL A 22 -13.22 -11.73 -4.84
CA VAL A 22 -12.29 -10.59 -4.65
C VAL A 22 -12.01 -10.44 -3.15
N ALA A 23 -10.75 -10.22 -2.79
CA ALA A 23 -10.34 -9.96 -1.42
C ALA A 23 -10.05 -8.47 -1.23
N LEU A 24 -10.77 -7.81 -0.32
CA LEU A 24 -10.41 -6.47 0.17
C LEU A 24 -9.70 -6.59 1.51
N VAL A 25 -8.44 -6.19 1.56
CA VAL A 25 -7.58 -6.39 2.73
C VAL A 25 -7.00 -5.08 3.26
N GLY A 26 -6.65 -5.08 4.53
CA GLY A 26 -6.08 -3.92 5.23
C GLY A 26 -5.07 -4.34 6.29
N ALA A 27 -4.72 -3.41 7.18
CA ALA A 27 -3.56 -3.55 8.06
C ALA A 27 -3.62 -4.77 8.99
N GLY A 28 -4.82 -5.30 9.26
CA GLY A 28 -5.00 -6.52 10.04
C GLY A 28 -4.26 -7.73 9.45
N LEU A 29 -4.23 -7.87 8.12
CA LEU A 29 -3.50 -8.97 7.47
C LEU A 29 -1.99 -8.87 7.71
N SER A 30 -1.44 -7.66 7.79
CA SER A 30 0.00 -7.41 8.00
C SER A 30 0.40 -7.39 9.48
N ALA A 31 -0.56 -7.40 10.41
CA ALA A 31 -0.28 -7.36 11.84
C ALA A 31 0.54 -8.57 12.30
N GLU A 32 0.23 -9.77 11.79
CA GLU A 32 0.95 -11.01 12.09
C GLU A 32 2.36 -11.06 11.48
N SER A 33 2.66 -10.18 10.51
CA SER A 33 4.02 -9.99 10.00
C SER A 33 4.88 -9.12 10.93
N GLY A 34 4.32 -8.59 12.02
CA GLY A 34 5.03 -7.70 12.95
C GLY A 34 4.95 -6.22 12.60
N ILE A 35 4.15 -5.84 11.60
CA ILE A 35 3.86 -4.43 11.31
C ILE A 35 2.76 -3.96 12.27
N PRO A 36 3.02 -2.96 13.14
CA PRO A 36 1.97 -2.43 14.00
C PRO A 36 0.89 -1.78 13.13
N THR A 37 -0.37 -1.97 13.50
CA THR A 37 -1.49 -1.32 12.82
C THR A 37 -1.38 0.21 12.94
N PHE A 38 -1.97 0.94 12.00
CA PHE A 38 -1.97 2.41 12.05
C PHE A 38 -2.70 2.95 13.29
N ARG A 39 -3.82 2.33 13.66
CA ARG A 39 -4.69 2.71 14.80
C ARG A 39 -4.74 1.58 15.84
N GLY A 40 -5.19 1.90 17.06
CA GLY A 40 -5.36 0.94 18.16
C GLY A 40 -4.25 1.00 19.21
N ALA A 41 -4.38 0.20 20.28
CA ALA A 41 -3.40 0.15 21.35
C ALA A 41 -2.03 -0.30 20.79
N GLY A 42 -1.04 0.59 20.85
CA GLY A 42 0.30 0.33 20.31
C GLY A 42 0.46 0.62 18.81
N GLY A 43 -0.57 1.14 18.14
CA GLY A 43 -0.51 1.52 16.73
C GLY A 43 0.36 2.74 16.45
N LEU A 44 0.76 2.91 15.19
CA LEU A 44 1.71 3.96 14.77
C LEU A 44 1.27 5.35 15.22
N TRP A 45 0.01 5.74 14.95
CA TRP A 45 -0.49 7.09 15.26
C TRP A 45 -0.54 7.40 16.75
N THR A 46 -0.64 6.38 17.60
CA THR A 46 -0.55 6.56 19.05
C THR A 46 0.87 6.91 19.50
N ARG A 47 1.90 6.50 18.74
CA ARG A 47 3.32 6.74 19.06
C ARG A 47 3.85 8.02 18.43
N VAL A 48 3.50 8.30 17.17
CA VAL A 48 4.09 9.40 16.38
C VAL A 48 3.12 10.54 16.07
N GLY A 49 1.87 10.45 16.56
CA GLY A 49 0.81 11.40 16.27
C GLY A 49 0.11 11.13 14.94
N GLU A 50 -1.15 11.54 14.83
CA GLU A 50 -1.87 11.48 13.55
C GLU A 50 -1.26 12.48 12.55
N PRO A 51 -1.10 12.08 11.28
CA PRO A 51 -0.58 12.97 10.25
C PRO A 51 -1.62 14.04 9.91
N SER A 52 -1.17 15.17 9.40
CA SER A 52 -2.08 16.23 8.96
C SER A 52 -2.97 15.75 7.82
N MET A 53 -4.26 16.10 7.90
CA MET A 53 -5.26 15.73 6.88
C MET A 53 -5.06 16.43 5.52
N ASN A 54 -4.15 17.40 5.45
CA ASN A 54 -3.84 18.16 4.23
C ASN A 54 -2.45 17.83 3.66
N GLY A 55 -1.94 16.62 3.89
CA GLY A 55 -0.62 16.19 3.41
C GLY A 55 -0.43 16.39 1.89
N TYR A 56 -1.46 16.13 1.09
CA TYR A 56 -1.40 16.34 -0.36
C TYR A 56 -1.30 17.82 -0.76
N GLU A 57 -2.08 18.68 -0.10
CA GLU A 57 -2.02 20.13 -0.31
C GLU A 57 -0.64 20.69 0.04
N GLN A 58 -0.04 20.22 1.15
CA GLN A 58 1.32 20.61 1.54
C GLN A 58 2.36 20.21 0.49
N PHE A 59 2.25 19.01 -0.09
CA PHE A 59 3.11 18.57 -1.18
C PHE A 59 2.97 19.48 -2.41
N LEU A 60 1.74 19.78 -2.84
CA LEU A 60 1.50 20.63 -4.01
C LEU A 60 1.99 22.07 -3.82
N ARG A 61 1.98 22.56 -2.58
CA ARG A 61 2.42 23.92 -2.24
C ARG A 61 3.93 24.12 -2.40
N ASP A 62 4.72 23.12 -2.04
CA ASP A 62 6.19 23.19 -2.11
C ASP A 62 6.79 21.78 -2.31
N PRO A 63 6.72 21.24 -3.54
CA PRO A 63 7.16 19.88 -3.83
C PRO A 63 8.67 19.70 -3.71
N ILE A 64 9.46 20.76 -3.92
CA ILE A 64 10.92 20.76 -3.73
C ILE A 64 11.22 20.47 -2.27
N ARG A 65 10.72 21.31 -1.37
CA ARG A 65 10.94 21.17 0.07
C ARG A 65 10.43 19.84 0.61
N TRP A 66 9.31 19.36 0.08
CA TRP A 66 8.79 18.04 0.44
C TRP A 66 9.79 16.92 0.10
N TRP A 67 10.37 16.95 -1.11
CA TRP A 67 11.35 15.96 -1.52
C TRP A 67 12.67 16.07 -0.76
N GLU A 68 13.18 17.29 -0.52
CA GLU A 68 14.35 17.51 0.32
C GLU A 68 14.17 16.87 1.71
N HIS A 69 13.01 17.06 2.33
CA HIS A 69 12.68 16.44 3.61
C HIS A 69 12.59 14.92 3.51
N GLN A 70 12.02 14.37 2.44
CA GLN A 70 11.81 12.92 2.27
C GLN A 70 13.09 12.16 1.88
N LEU A 71 14.10 12.87 1.38
CA LEU A 71 15.42 12.35 1.02
C LEU A 71 16.46 12.55 2.12
N SER A 72 16.19 13.36 3.15
CA SER A 72 17.02 13.49 4.36
C SER A 72 16.57 12.52 5.45
N PRO A 73 17.37 11.49 5.79
CA PRO A 73 17.06 10.57 6.88
C PRO A 73 16.95 11.26 8.25
N GLU A 74 17.67 12.37 8.43
CA GLU A 74 17.72 13.15 9.68
C GLU A 74 16.49 14.03 9.89
N ALA A 75 15.72 14.29 8.83
CA ALA A 75 14.55 15.16 8.89
C ALA A 75 13.41 14.55 9.73
N ASP A 76 13.27 13.22 9.71
CA ASP A 76 12.29 12.49 10.52
C ASP A 76 12.78 11.09 10.92
N PRO A 77 13.62 10.98 11.97
CA PRO A 77 14.21 9.71 12.38
C PRO A 77 13.18 8.65 12.77
N ALA A 78 12.07 9.05 13.38
CA ALA A 78 11.01 8.12 13.79
C ALA A 78 10.28 7.51 12.58
N ARG A 79 10.01 8.30 11.54
CA ARG A 79 9.46 7.77 10.28
C ARG A 79 10.48 6.92 9.53
N THR A 80 11.76 7.29 9.56
CA THR A 80 12.83 6.48 8.95
C THR A 80 12.92 5.10 9.62
N GLU A 81 12.98 5.05 10.95
CA GLU A 81 12.98 3.80 11.72
C GLU A 81 11.76 2.92 11.39
N PHE A 82 10.57 3.53 11.32
CA PHE A 82 9.35 2.79 10.98
C PHE A 82 9.38 2.22 9.56
N ARG A 83 9.87 2.99 8.58
CA ARG A 83 10.05 2.54 7.20
C ARG A 83 11.00 1.34 7.15
N GLU A 84 12.14 1.44 7.80
CA GLU A 84 13.11 0.35 7.87
C GLU A 84 12.56 -0.88 8.60
N ALA A 85 11.71 -0.70 9.62
CA ALA A 85 11.06 -1.81 10.30
C ALA A 85 10.15 -2.59 9.34
N ILE A 86 9.35 -1.89 8.52
CA ILE A 86 8.51 -2.54 7.50
C ILE A 86 9.37 -3.26 6.45
N ASP A 87 10.51 -2.70 6.05
CA ASP A 87 11.40 -3.35 5.07
C ASP A 87 11.97 -4.69 5.56
N ARG A 88 12.03 -4.91 6.87
CA ARG A 88 12.59 -6.12 7.50
C ARG A 88 11.56 -7.22 7.77
N VAL A 89 10.26 -6.93 7.71
CA VAL A 89 9.23 -7.96 7.95
C VAL A 89 9.05 -8.85 6.72
N GLU A 90 8.50 -10.06 6.87
CA GLU A 90 8.20 -10.98 5.77
C GLU A 90 6.67 -11.21 5.64
N PRO A 91 6.17 -11.61 4.45
CA PRO A 91 4.79 -12.02 4.31
C PRO A 91 4.46 -13.20 5.24
N ASN A 92 3.26 -13.19 5.83
CA ASN A 92 2.78 -14.28 6.69
C ASN A 92 1.88 -15.27 5.91
N ALA A 93 1.38 -16.29 6.61
CA ALA A 93 0.54 -17.35 6.05
C ALA A 93 -0.71 -16.81 5.33
N GLY A 94 -1.33 -15.73 5.82
CA GLY A 94 -2.48 -15.11 5.17
C GLY A 94 -2.16 -14.54 3.78
N HIS A 95 -0.98 -13.95 3.60
CA HIS A 95 -0.54 -13.46 2.30
C HIS A 95 -0.35 -14.62 1.30
N TYR A 96 0.35 -15.68 1.74
CA TYR A 96 0.58 -16.86 0.90
C TYR A 96 -0.71 -17.63 0.61
N ALA A 97 -1.69 -17.62 1.52
CA ALA A 97 -3.00 -18.21 1.30
C ALA A 97 -3.74 -17.50 0.15
N LEU A 98 -3.76 -16.16 0.13
CA LEU A 98 -4.36 -15.41 -0.97
C LEU A 98 -3.66 -15.69 -2.31
N VAL A 99 -2.33 -15.78 -2.32
CA VAL A 99 -1.57 -16.16 -3.53
C VAL A 99 -1.93 -17.58 -3.99
N SER A 100 -2.08 -18.52 -3.06
CA SER A 100 -2.48 -19.89 -3.38
C SER A 100 -3.89 -19.94 -3.96
N MET A 101 -4.83 -19.16 -3.40
CA MET A 101 -6.20 -19.05 -3.92
C MET A 101 -6.23 -18.39 -5.31
N GLU A 102 -5.35 -17.43 -5.58
CA GLU A 102 -5.17 -16.83 -6.91
C GLU A 102 -4.68 -17.87 -7.92
N GLN A 103 -3.66 -18.66 -7.56
CA GLN A 103 -3.09 -19.70 -8.41
C GLN A 103 -4.09 -20.84 -8.72
N LEU A 104 -4.95 -21.16 -7.75
CA LEU A 104 -6.06 -22.11 -7.95
C LEU A 104 -7.21 -21.52 -8.80
N GLY A 105 -7.14 -20.24 -9.13
CA GLY A 105 -8.17 -19.55 -9.92
C GLY A 105 -9.44 -19.23 -9.14
N VAL A 106 -9.44 -19.42 -7.81
CA VAL A 106 -10.57 -19.10 -6.93
C VAL A 106 -10.64 -17.60 -6.69
N LEU A 107 -9.51 -17.00 -6.30
CA LEU A 107 -9.39 -15.56 -6.10
C LEU A 107 -9.01 -14.87 -7.40
N LYS A 108 -9.79 -13.88 -7.83
CA LYS A 108 -9.57 -13.15 -9.09
C LYS A 108 -8.75 -11.88 -8.91
N MET A 109 -8.91 -11.25 -7.75
CA MET A 109 -8.22 -10.01 -7.42
C MET A 109 -8.03 -9.87 -5.91
N THR A 110 -6.87 -9.35 -5.50
CA THR A 110 -6.68 -8.76 -4.18
C THR A 110 -6.64 -7.23 -4.32
N ILE A 111 -7.53 -6.54 -3.61
CA ILE A 111 -7.50 -5.09 -3.44
C ILE A 111 -6.94 -4.81 -2.04
N THR A 112 -5.77 -4.20 -1.95
CA THR A 112 -5.11 -3.92 -0.67
C THR A 112 -5.09 -2.44 -0.36
N GLN A 113 -5.48 -2.11 0.88
CA GLN A 113 -5.29 -0.77 1.48
C GLN A 113 -3.88 -0.59 2.06
N ASN A 114 -3.09 -1.66 2.13
CA ASN A 114 -1.76 -1.64 2.70
C ASN A 114 -0.76 -1.11 1.67
N VAL A 115 0.27 -0.42 2.17
CA VAL A 115 1.34 0.17 1.35
C VAL A 115 2.69 -0.52 1.56
N ASP A 116 2.70 -1.67 2.24
CA ASP A 116 3.87 -2.36 2.79
C ASP A 116 4.63 -3.27 1.82
N ASN A 117 4.09 -3.48 0.61
CA ASN A 117 4.65 -4.35 -0.44
C ASN A 117 4.63 -5.86 -0.11
N LEU A 118 3.96 -6.32 0.94
CA LEU A 118 3.97 -7.74 1.35
C LEU A 118 3.25 -8.66 0.36
N HIS A 119 2.16 -8.22 -0.27
CA HIS A 119 1.47 -9.01 -1.30
C HIS A 119 2.36 -9.27 -2.53
N VAL A 120 3.09 -8.25 -2.98
CA VAL A 120 4.03 -8.37 -4.11
C VAL A 120 5.15 -9.35 -3.73
N ARG A 121 5.70 -9.23 -2.52
CA ARG A 121 6.76 -10.13 -2.01
C ARG A 121 6.27 -11.56 -1.82
N ALA A 122 5.00 -11.76 -1.49
CA ALA A 122 4.39 -13.09 -1.42
C ALA A 122 4.16 -13.72 -2.81
N GLY A 123 4.23 -12.92 -3.89
CA GLY A 123 4.06 -13.40 -5.27
C GLY A 123 2.66 -13.18 -5.85
N ALA A 124 1.85 -12.27 -5.30
CA ALA A 124 0.55 -11.93 -5.88
C ALA A 124 0.72 -11.32 -7.27
N ALA A 125 0.02 -11.85 -8.28
CA ALA A 125 0.03 -11.32 -9.64
C ALA A 125 -1.27 -10.54 -9.97
N ARG A 126 -2.36 -10.76 -9.22
CA ARG A 126 -3.63 -10.04 -9.35
C ARG A 126 -3.84 -9.12 -8.15
N LEU A 127 -3.26 -7.92 -8.24
CA LEU A 127 -3.20 -6.97 -7.13
C LEU A 127 -3.58 -5.55 -7.57
N VAL A 128 -4.47 -4.91 -6.81
CA VAL A 128 -4.72 -3.47 -6.83
C VAL A 128 -4.29 -2.86 -5.50
N GLU A 129 -3.34 -1.93 -5.56
CA GLU A 129 -2.80 -1.21 -4.41
C GLU A 129 -3.53 0.14 -4.27
N ILE A 130 -4.72 0.13 -3.65
CA ILE A 130 -5.64 1.29 -3.68
C ILE A 130 -5.04 2.54 -3.02
N HIS A 131 -4.16 2.36 -2.05
CA HIS A 131 -3.42 3.45 -1.39
C HIS A 131 -1.97 3.58 -1.89
N GLY A 132 -1.62 2.92 -3.00
CA GLY A 132 -0.27 2.88 -3.53
C GLY A 132 0.68 1.97 -2.74
N ASN A 133 1.98 2.17 -2.92
CA ASN A 133 3.03 1.32 -2.39
C ASN A 133 4.27 2.15 -2.03
N ARG A 134 4.78 1.99 -0.82
CA ARG A 134 5.92 2.76 -0.30
C ARG A 134 7.24 2.54 -1.04
N THR A 135 7.37 1.42 -1.74
CA THR A 135 8.55 1.06 -2.55
C THR A 135 8.54 1.71 -3.92
N LYS A 136 7.50 2.50 -4.24
CA LYS A 136 7.31 3.12 -5.55
C LYS A 136 7.17 4.64 -5.46
N VAL A 137 7.38 5.28 -6.60
CA VAL A 137 6.98 6.65 -6.89
C VAL A 137 5.97 6.67 -8.03
N ARG A 138 5.13 7.70 -8.07
CA ARG A 138 4.05 7.84 -9.05
C ARG A 138 3.98 9.25 -9.62
N CYS A 139 3.73 9.33 -10.92
CA CYS A 139 3.35 10.57 -11.59
C CYS A 139 1.92 10.99 -11.23
N ILE A 140 1.70 12.23 -10.79
CA ILE A 140 0.34 12.71 -10.46
C ILE A 140 -0.51 13.03 -11.70
N GLY A 141 0.09 13.02 -12.90
CA GLY A 141 -0.58 13.31 -14.17
C GLY A 141 -1.03 12.05 -14.91
N CYS A 142 -0.09 11.17 -15.28
CA CYS A 142 -0.37 9.95 -16.04
C CYS A 142 -0.43 8.67 -15.19
N GLU A 143 -0.22 8.77 -13.87
CA GLU A 143 -0.24 7.65 -12.91
C GLU A 143 0.81 6.55 -13.15
N ALA A 144 1.76 6.74 -14.07
CA ALA A 144 2.89 5.83 -14.24
C ALA A 144 3.70 5.72 -12.93
N ARG A 145 4.20 4.50 -12.67
CA ARG A 145 4.84 4.12 -11.41
C ARG A 145 6.22 3.55 -11.67
N TRP A 146 7.17 3.88 -10.81
CA TRP A 146 8.55 3.38 -10.86
C TRP A 146 9.01 2.91 -9.48
N SER A 147 10.05 2.08 -9.44
CA SER A 147 10.76 1.79 -8.19
C SER A 147 11.27 3.08 -7.57
N ARG A 148 10.96 3.30 -6.29
CA ARG A 148 11.43 4.47 -5.54
C ARG A 148 12.96 4.50 -5.46
N GLU A 149 13.60 3.35 -5.34
CA GLU A 149 15.05 3.22 -5.21
C GLU A 149 15.77 3.51 -6.53
N ALA A 150 15.17 3.11 -7.65
CA ALA A 150 15.78 3.24 -8.98
C ALA A 150 15.35 4.52 -9.73
N PHE A 151 14.61 5.42 -9.09
CA PHE A 151 14.17 6.67 -9.71
C PHE A 151 15.25 7.76 -9.57
N ASP A 152 15.32 8.65 -10.55
CA ASP A 152 16.27 9.75 -10.58
C ASP A 152 15.77 10.94 -9.75
N TYR A 153 16.61 11.41 -8.82
CA TYR A 153 16.36 12.56 -7.94
C TYR A 153 17.46 13.61 -8.02
N GLU A 154 18.25 13.65 -9.10
CA GLU A 154 19.27 14.68 -9.30
C GLU A 154 18.66 16.09 -9.27
N ASP A 155 17.52 16.27 -9.95
CA ASP A 155 16.74 17.51 -9.97
C ASP A 155 15.45 17.39 -9.14
N LEU A 156 15.19 18.40 -8.29
CA LEU A 156 13.98 18.49 -7.47
C LEU A 156 13.05 19.62 -7.93
N PRO A 157 11.72 19.38 -8.00
CA PRO A 157 11.08 18.09 -7.76
C PRO A 157 11.27 17.16 -8.97
N PRO A 158 11.33 15.84 -8.76
CA PRO A 158 11.38 14.88 -9.87
C PRO A 158 10.18 15.07 -10.79
N LEU A 159 10.45 15.05 -12.09
CA LEU A 159 9.45 15.14 -13.14
C LEU A 159 9.25 13.79 -13.82
N CYS A 160 8.04 13.57 -14.29
CA CYS A 160 7.64 12.37 -14.99
C CYS A 160 8.35 12.30 -16.34
N PRO A 161 9.09 11.21 -16.65
CA PRO A 161 9.75 11.05 -17.94
C PRO A 161 8.76 10.84 -19.10
N GLU A 162 7.51 10.47 -18.81
CA GLU A 162 6.49 10.21 -19.83
C GLU A 162 5.66 11.44 -20.19
N CYS A 163 5.34 12.31 -19.22
CA CYS A 163 4.43 13.44 -19.44
C CYS A 163 4.88 14.78 -18.81
N GLY A 164 6.04 14.83 -18.14
CA GLY A 164 6.58 16.05 -17.53
C GLY A 164 5.85 16.56 -16.28
N SER A 165 4.81 15.86 -15.79
CA SER A 165 4.11 16.21 -14.55
C SER A 165 4.94 15.85 -13.31
N LEU A 166 4.54 16.38 -12.14
CA LEU A 166 5.22 16.09 -10.87
C LEU A 166 5.18 14.59 -10.51
N VAL A 167 6.28 14.10 -9.95
CA VAL A 167 6.37 12.79 -9.32
C VAL A 167 6.38 12.94 -7.81
N LYS A 168 5.66 12.05 -7.12
CA LYS A 168 5.63 11.96 -5.66
C LYS A 168 5.81 10.52 -5.19
N GLY A 169 5.98 10.32 -3.88
CA GLY A 169 5.83 9.01 -3.27
C GLY A 169 4.47 8.39 -3.63
N ASP A 170 4.46 7.13 -4.03
CA ASP A 170 3.24 6.50 -4.58
C ASP A 170 2.15 6.27 -3.52
N THR A 171 2.46 6.35 -2.23
CA THR A 171 1.42 6.30 -1.20
C THR A 171 0.41 7.45 -1.37
N VAL A 172 -0.87 7.14 -1.35
CA VAL A 172 -1.94 8.15 -1.34
C VAL A 172 -1.86 8.93 -0.03
N MET A 173 -1.72 10.25 -0.13
CA MET A 173 -1.62 11.15 1.02
C MET A 173 -3.02 11.49 1.55
N PHE A 174 -3.12 11.87 2.82
CA PHE A 174 -4.36 12.47 3.31
C PHE A 174 -4.69 13.75 2.53
N GLY A 175 -5.95 13.87 2.11
CA GLY A 175 -6.43 14.94 1.24
C GLY A 175 -6.18 14.69 -0.25
N GLU A 176 -5.51 13.60 -0.63
CA GLU A 176 -5.36 13.17 -2.02
C GLU A 176 -6.55 12.30 -2.45
N PRO A 177 -7.13 12.50 -3.65
CA PRO A 177 -8.05 11.52 -4.22
C PRO A 177 -7.30 10.20 -4.54
N ILE A 178 -7.98 9.07 -4.45
CA ILE A 178 -7.45 7.81 -4.98
C ILE A 178 -7.17 7.99 -6.48
N PRO A 179 -6.03 7.53 -7.01
CA PRO A 179 -5.71 7.69 -8.42
C PRO A 179 -6.83 7.13 -9.32
N PRO A 180 -7.33 7.91 -10.29
CA PRO A 180 -8.41 7.50 -11.19
C PRO A 180 -8.24 6.11 -11.81
N LEU A 181 -7.08 5.76 -12.37
CA LEU A 181 -6.89 4.44 -12.99
C LEU A 181 -6.97 3.30 -11.96
N VAL A 182 -6.55 3.56 -10.72
CA VAL A 182 -6.58 2.61 -9.61
C VAL A 182 -8.01 2.42 -9.10
N ILE A 183 -8.76 3.49 -8.86
CA ILE A 183 -10.15 3.37 -8.38
C ILE A 183 -11.05 2.75 -9.45
N ASP A 184 -10.83 3.09 -10.73
CA ASP A 184 -11.55 2.46 -11.84
C ASP A 184 -11.21 0.96 -11.95
N ALA A 185 -9.99 0.55 -11.59
CA ALA A 185 -9.64 -0.87 -11.51
C ALA A 185 -10.42 -1.57 -10.39
N CYS A 186 -10.54 -0.95 -9.21
CA CYS A 186 -11.36 -1.49 -8.13
C CYS A 186 -12.83 -1.66 -8.53
N PHE A 187 -13.41 -0.72 -9.27
CA PHE A 187 -14.82 -0.80 -9.69
C PHE A 187 -15.10 -1.81 -10.80
N ARG A 188 -14.07 -2.28 -11.51
CA ARG A 188 -14.22 -3.30 -12.57
C ARG A 188 -14.27 -4.72 -12.03
N GLU A 189 -13.81 -4.93 -10.80
CA GLU A 189 -13.78 -6.23 -10.12
C GLU A 189 -15.03 -6.46 -9.27
#